data_AF-A0A7L8D583-F1
#
_entry.id   AF-A0A7L8D583-F1
#
_cell.length_a   1.000
_cell.length_b   1.000
_cell.length_c   1.000
_cell.angle_alpha   90.00
_cell.angle_beta   90.00
_cell.angle_gamma   90.00
#
_symmetry.space_group_name_H-M   'P 1'
#
loop_
_entity.id
_entity.type
_entity.pdbx_description
1 polymer ?
#
loop_
_entity_poly.entity_id
_entity_poly.type
_entity_poly.pdbx_seq_one_letter_code
_entity_poly.pdbx_strand_id
1 'polypeptide(L)'
;MSFVFSLLGDFLVGWLWWLIPEEVDRRNDRKRLLAREVRCSIRALDRRVLNIGTDWSGGVATVEPGLLRFSPSIGIVGDRVVPVQSIRSAPSPNALSISGAPLGGASGGIGTGFIITTTGGELTATFPTVVATEVADLLSSAPRAADAAEN
;
A
#
# COMPACT_ATOMS: atom_id res chain seq x y z
N MET A 1 36.38 -15.67 -32.53
CA MET A 1 34.92 -15.94 -32.46
C MET A 1 34.46 -15.98 -30.99
N SER A 2 34.53 -14.86 -30.24
CA SER A 2 34.14 -14.83 -28.81
C SER A 2 33.29 -13.63 -28.40
N PHE A 3 32.87 -12.77 -29.32
CA PHE A 3 32.06 -11.58 -28.97
C PHE A 3 30.55 -11.77 -29.17
N VAL A 4 30.13 -12.77 -29.94
CA VAL A 4 28.70 -12.96 -30.27
C VAL A 4 27.95 -13.72 -29.16
N PHE A 5 28.65 -14.55 -28.37
CA PHE A 5 28.02 -15.33 -27.29
C PHE A 5 27.72 -14.51 -26.03
N SER A 6 28.49 -13.47 -25.70
CA SER A 6 28.19 -12.61 -24.53
C SER A 6 26.97 -11.72 -24.77
N LEU A 7 26.80 -11.18 -25.97
CA LEU A 7 25.71 -10.25 -26.27
C LEU A 7 24.34 -10.95 -26.26
N LEU A 8 24.28 -12.20 -26.73
CA LEU A 8 23.08 -13.04 -26.67
C LEU A 8 22.76 -13.48 -25.23
N GLY A 9 23.78 -13.74 -24.40
CA GLY A 9 23.62 -14.05 -22.98
C GLY A 9 22.98 -12.90 -22.20
N ASP A 10 23.48 -11.67 -22.34
CA ASP A 10 22.91 -10.50 -21.66
C ASP A 10 21.51 -10.14 -22.17
N PHE A 11 21.24 -10.32 -23.46
CA PHE A 11 19.90 -10.10 -24.02
C PHE A 11 18.89 -11.15 -23.52
N LEU A 12 19.31 -12.41 -23.40
CA LEU A 12 18.49 -13.48 -22.85
C LEU A 12 18.27 -13.30 -21.35
N VAL A 13 19.28 -12.89 -20.57
CA VAL A 13 19.12 -12.60 -19.13
C VAL A 13 18.19 -11.39 -18.91
N GLY A 14 18.30 -10.35 -19.73
CA GLY A 14 17.39 -9.20 -19.71
C GLY A 14 15.94 -9.55 -20.09
N TRP A 15 15.75 -10.51 -21.01
CA TRP A 15 14.44 -11.08 -21.35
C TRP A 15 13.92 -12.06 -20.29
N LEU A 16 14.79 -12.83 -19.64
CA LEU A 16 14.39 -13.80 -18.61
C LEU A 16 13.92 -13.12 -17.33
N TRP A 17 14.38 -11.89 -17.05
CA TRP A 17 13.86 -11.05 -15.97
C TRP A 17 12.37 -10.71 -16.12
N TRP A 18 11.81 -10.78 -17.33
CA TRP A 18 10.37 -10.58 -17.59
C TRP A 18 9.50 -11.76 -17.15
N LEU A 19 10.10 -12.93 -16.92
CA LEU A 19 9.42 -14.14 -16.48
C LEU A 19 9.32 -14.26 -14.95
N ILE A 20 9.91 -13.33 -14.19
CA ILE A 20 9.84 -13.33 -12.72
C ILE A 20 8.58 -12.54 -12.32
N PRO A 21 7.50 -13.19 -11.85
CA PRO A 21 6.23 -12.54 -11.54
C PRO A 21 6.39 -11.41 -10.50
N GLU A 22 7.30 -11.62 -9.56
CA GLU A 22 7.63 -10.71 -8.47
C GLU A 22 8.23 -9.37 -8.97
N GLU A 23 9.04 -9.39 -10.04
CA GLU A 23 9.63 -8.18 -10.61
C GLU A 23 8.63 -7.41 -11.48
N VAL A 24 7.70 -8.13 -12.13
CA VAL A 24 6.58 -7.52 -12.86
C VAL A 24 5.62 -6.82 -11.88
N ASP A 25 5.30 -7.47 -10.75
CA ASP A 25 4.50 -6.86 -9.69
C ASP A 25 5.21 -5.63 -9.09
N ARG A 26 6.53 -5.71 -8.84
CA ARG A 26 7.33 -4.58 -8.34
C ARG A 26 7.27 -3.37 -9.27
N ARG A 27 7.38 -3.58 -10.59
CA ARG A 27 7.29 -2.50 -11.59
C ARG A 27 5.88 -1.95 -11.71
N ASN A 28 4.86 -2.80 -11.63
CA ASN A 28 3.47 -2.38 -11.66
C ASN A 28 3.11 -1.58 -10.42
N ASP A 29 3.56 -1.98 -9.24
CA ASP A 29 3.34 -1.25 -7.98
C ASP A 29 4.03 0.13 -8.02
N ARG A 30 5.26 0.23 -8.55
CA ARG A 30 5.92 1.52 -8.80
C ARG A 30 5.16 2.41 -9.80
N LYS A 31 4.66 1.83 -10.90
CA LYS A 31 3.84 2.57 -11.88
C LYS A 31 2.52 3.05 -11.28
N ARG A 32 1.90 2.24 -10.42
CA ARG A 32 0.65 2.62 -9.74
C ARG A 32 0.89 3.70 -8.69
N LEU A 33 2.03 3.69 -7.99
CA LEU A 33 2.44 4.79 -7.11
C LEU A 33 2.62 6.12 -7.88
N LEU A 34 3.14 6.08 -9.11
CA LEU A 34 3.19 7.27 -9.98
C LEU A 34 1.79 7.80 -10.34
N ALA A 35 0.79 6.92 -10.39
CA ALA A 35 -0.62 7.27 -10.53
C ALA A 35 -1.32 7.53 -9.18
N ARG A 36 -0.57 7.53 -8.06
CA ARG A 36 -1.06 7.62 -6.67
C ARG A 36 -2.03 6.53 -6.25
N GLU A 37 -2.14 5.44 -6.99
CA GLU A 37 -2.99 4.30 -6.67
C GLU A 37 -2.13 3.18 -6.10
N VAL A 38 -2.54 2.58 -4.98
CA VAL A 38 -1.77 1.51 -4.34
C VAL A 38 -2.73 0.45 -3.84
N ARG A 39 -2.38 -0.83 -3.98
CA ARG A 39 -3.19 -1.90 -3.37
C ARG A 39 -3.18 -1.72 -1.86
N CYS A 40 -4.32 -1.88 -1.23
CA CYS A 40 -4.45 -1.65 0.20
C CYS A 40 -5.41 -2.68 0.80
N SER A 41 -5.13 -3.11 2.03
CA SER A 41 -6.11 -3.76 2.88
C SER A 41 -6.31 -2.93 4.12
N ILE A 42 -7.55 -2.72 4.54
CA ILE A 42 -7.88 -1.95 5.73
C ILE A 42 -8.86 -2.68 6.63
N ARG A 43 -8.76 -2.44 7.94
CA ARG A 43 -9.75 -2.81 8.94
C ARG A 43 -9.70 -1.81 10.11
N ALA A 44 -10.75 -1.75 10.89
CA ALA A 44 -10.72 -1.06 12.17
C ALA A 44 -10.12 -1.97 13.27
N LEU A 45 -9.46 -1.37 14.27
CA LEU A 45 -8.81 -2.12 15.34
C LEU A 45 -9.82 -2.72 16.32
N ASP A 46 -10.63 -1.87 16.96
CA ASP A 46 -11.52 -2.31 18.05
C ASP A 46 -13.01 -2.19 17.70
N ARG A 47 -13.39 -1.11 17.01
CA ARG A 47 -14.79 -0.77 16.70
C ARG A 47 -14.87 -0.21 15.29
N ARG A 48 -16.06 -0.20 14.71
CA ARG A 48 -16.29 0.37 13.38
C ARG A 48 -15.83 1.84 13.32
N VAL A 49 -14.96 2.17 12.37
CA VAL A 49 -14.42 3.53 12.14
C VAL A 49 -14.70 3.89 10.68
N LEU A 50 -15.32 5.05 10.42
CA LEU A 50 -15.66 5.49 9.05
C LEU A 50 -16.43 4.44 8.24
N ASN A 51 -17.31 3.68 8.91
CA ASN A 51 -18.05 2.54 8.35
C ASN A 51 -17.18 1.36 7.87
N ILE A 52 -15.90 1.33 8.24
CA ILE A 52 -15.00 0.19 8.09
C ILE A 52 -15.12 -0.66 9.36
N GLY A 53 -15.45 -1.95 9.19
CA GLY A 53 -15.56 -2.91 10.29
C GLY A 53 -14.20 -3.43 10.77
N THR A 54 -14.22 -4.34 11.73
CA THR A 54 -13.02 -5.03 12.24
C THR A 54 -12.52 -6.13 11.31
N ASP A 55 -13.35 -6.52 10.33
CA ASP A 55 -12.97 -7.46 9.27
C ASP A 55 -12.13 -6.80 8.19
N TRP A 56 -11.22 -7.57 7.59
CA TRP A 56 -10.38 -7.08 6.51
C TRP A 56 -11.18 -6.77 5.25
N SER A 57 -10.92 -5.59 4.69
CA SER A 57 -11.37 -5.19 3.36
C SER A 57 -10.17 -4.93 2.48
N GLY A 58 -10.15 -5.49 1.28
CA GLY A 58 -9.07 -5.31 0.31
C GLY A 58 -9.54 -4.53 -0.90
N GLY A 59 -8.64 -3.78 -1.51
CA GLY A 59 -8.97 -2.96 -2.67
C GLY A 59 -7.79 -2.12 -3.14
N VAL A 60 -8.12 -0.99 -3.77
CA VAL A 60 -7.15 0.01 -4.22
C VAL A 60 -7.38 1.28 -3.43
N ALA A 61 -6.29 1.90 -2.97
CA ALA A 61 -6.30 3.18 -2.32
C ALA A 61 -5.64 4.23 -3.21
N THR A 62 -6.30 5.35 -3.44
CA THR A 62 -5.64 6.56 -3.93
C THR A 62 -5.07 7.32 -2.74
N VAL A 63 -3.77 7.60 -2.78
CA VAL A 63 -3.00 8.23 -1.69
C VAL A 63 -2.70 9.68 -2.04
N GLU A 64 -3.19 10.59 -1.21
CA GLU A 64 -2.91 12.02 -1.27
C GLU A 64 -2.33 12.47 0.08
N PRO A 65 -1.64 13.62 0.16
CA PRO A 65 -1.13 14.13 1.43
C PRO A 65 -2.24 14.25 2.49
N GLY A 66 -2.14 13.46 3.57
CA GLY A 66 -3.12 13.42 4.66
C GLY A 66 -4.47 12.78 4.33
N LEU A 67 -4.62 12.15 3.17
CA LEU A 67 -5.90 11.59 2.74
C LEU A 67 -5.70 10.26 2.02
N LEU A 68 -6.48 9.27 2.42
CA LEU A 68 -6.53 7.97 1.76
C LEU A 68 -7.96 7.74 1.24
N ARG A 69 -8.10 7.57 -0.08
CA ARG A 69 -9.38 7.22 -0.71
C ARG A 69 -9.35 5.74 -1.06
N PHE A 70 -10.06 4.93 -0.28
CA PHE A 70 -10.09 3.49 -0.44
C PHE A 70 -11.31 3.04 -1.25
N SER A 71 -11.06 2.37 -2.37
CA SER A 71 -12.05 1.71 -3.19
C SER A 71 -11.99 0.20 -2.95
N PRO A 72 -12.94 -0.36 -2.16
CA PRO A 72 -12.94 -1.77 -1.83
C PRO A 72 -13.25 -2.63 -3.06
N SER A 73 -12.54 -3.74 -3.19
CA SER A 73 -12.89 -4.83 -4.11
C SER A 73 -13.45 -6.05 -3.35
N ILE A 74 -13.20 -6.14 -2.04
CA ILE A 74 -13.71 -7.17 -1.14
C ILE A 74 -13.92 -6.61 0.28
N GLY A 75 -14.87 -7.18 1.02
CA GLY A 75 -15.18 -6.80 2.40
C GLY A 75 -16.32 -5.79 2.46
N ILE A 76 -16.00 -4.52 2.68
CA ILE A 76 -16.98 -3.43 2.75
C ILE A 76 -17.51 -2.99 1.37
N VAL A 77 -18.73 -2.45 1.35
CA VAL A 77 -19.35 -1.86 0.15
C VAL A 77 -19.17 -0.34 0.16
N GLY A 78 -18.81 0.22 -1.00
CA GLY A 78 -18.72 1.66 -1.24
C GLY A 78 -17.37 2.26 -0.83
N ASP A 79 -16.95 3.26 -1.60
CA ASP A 79 -15.67 3.96 -1.40
C ASP A 79 -15.61 4.67 -0.04
N ARG A 80 -14.39 4.74 0.50
CA ARG A 80 -14.11 5.36 1.81
C ARG A 80 -13.08 6.44 1.67
N VAL A 81 -13.40 7.62 2.19
CA VAL A 81 -12.42 8.68 2.37
C VAL A 81 -11.95 8.62 3.82
N VAL A 82 -10.64 8.45 3.99
CA VAL A 82 -9.98 8.28 5.28
C VAL A 82 -9.03 9.47 5.50
N PRO A 83 -9.45 10.48 6.29
CA PRO A 83 -8.58 11.57 6.69
C PRO A 83 -7.52 11.07 7.66
N VAL A 84 -6.25 11.19 7.29
CA VAL A 84 -5.13 10.69 8.08
C VAL A 84 -4.59 11.81 8.95
N GLN A 85 -4.70 11.64 10.27
CA GLN A 85 -4.09 12.58 11.24
C GLN A 85 -2.66 12.19 11.57
N SER A 86 -2.42 10.89 11.70
CA SER A 86 -1.09 10.34 11.89
C SER A 86 -1.04 8.92 11.36
N ILE A 87 0.16 8.50 10.96
CA ILE A 87 0.44 7.13 10.55
C ILE A 87 1.69 6.67 11.28
N ARG A 88 1.66 5.43 11.79
CA ARG A 88 2.80 4.81 12.46
C ARG A 88 2.93 3.37 12.02
N SER A 89 4.15 2.85 11.96
CA SER A 89 4.38 1.44 11.73
C SER A 89 3.72 0.61 12.83
N ALA A 90 3.07 -0.49 12.46
CA ALA A 90 2.53 -1.39 13.47
C ALA A 90 3.68 -2.11 14.20
N PRO A 91 3.55 -2.41 15.51
CA PRO A 91 4.63 -2.95 16.35
C PRO A 91 5.13 -4.36 15.98
N SER A 92 4.61 -4.98 14.92
CA SER A 92 5.15 -6.22 14.36
C SER A 92 4.79 -6.31 12.87
N PRO A 93 5.77 -6.43 11.95
CA PRO A 93 5.50 -6.71 10.55
C PRO A 93 4.74 -8.05 10.41
N ASN A 94 5.07 -9.05 11.25
CA ASN A 94 4.44 -10.37 11.22
C ASN A 94 3.04 -10.46 11.86
N ALA A 95 2.62 -9.47 12.67
CA ALA A 95 1.26 -9.43 13.21
C ALA A 95 0.23 -8.89 12.21
N LEU A 96 0.69 -8.36 11.06
CA LEU A 96 -0.14 -7.87 9.97
C LEU A 96 0.20 -8.49 8.60
N SER A 97 1.29 -9.27 8.51
CA SER A 97 1.55 -10.31 7.49
C SER A 97 0.59 -11.51 7.59
N ILE A 98 -0.59 -11.34 8.21
CA ILE A 98 -1.54 -12.42 8.42
C ILE A 98 -2.07 -12.83 7.06
N SER A 99 -1.65 -14.01 6.59
CA SER A 99 -2.40 -15.09 5.91
C SER A 99 -3.93 -14.89 5.68
N GLY A 100 -4.36 -13.72 5.20
CA GLY A 100 -5.77 -13.33 5.19
C GLY A 100 -6.07 -11.87 4.85
N ALA A 101 -5.09 -10.95 4.85
CA ALA A 101 -5.27 -9.63 4.24
C ALA A 101 -5.27 -9.78 2.70
N PRO A 102 -6.40 -9.49 2.01
CA PRO A 102 -6.48 -9.70 0.57
C PRO A 102 -5.80 -8.55 -0.18
N LEU A 103 -4.46 -8.59 -0.22
CA LEU A 103 -3.68 -7.86 -1.21
C LEU A 103 -3.76 -8.63 -2.53
N GLY A 104 -4.90 -8.52 -3.22
CA GLY A 104 -5.18 -9.30 -4.43
C GLY A 104 -4.05 -9.25 -5.47
N GLY A 105 -3.59 -10.41 -5.94
CA GLY A 105 -2.48 -10.60 -6.89
C GLY A 105 -1.97 -12.05 -6.84
N ALA A 106 -1.38 -12.54 -7.94
CA ALA A 106 -0.94 -13.94 -8.08
C ALA A 106 0.25 -14.35 -7.18
N SER A 107 0.87 -13.39 -6.48
CA SER A 107 2.15 -13.56 -5.77
C SER A 107 2.08 -13.41 -4.25
N GLY A 108 0.90 -13.45 -3.62
CA GLY A 108 0.79 -13.52 -2.14
C GLY A 108 1.63 -12.46 -1.41
N GLY A 109 1.67 -11.24 -1.95
CA GLY A 109 2.67 -10.24 -1.60
C GLY A 109 2.74 -9.94 -0.10
N ILE A 110 3.96 -9.94 0.43
CA ILE A 110 4.25 -9.51 1.80
C ILE A 110 3.85 -8.03 1.91
N GLY A 111 2.88 -7.75 2.79
CA GLY A 111 2.41 -6.40 3.07
C GLY A 111 3.01 -5.83 4.36
N THR A 112 3.35 -4.55 4.35
CA THR A 112 3.74 -3.81 5.55
C THR A 112 2.50 -3.17 6.16
N GLY A 113 2.26 -3.45 7.44
CA GLY A 113 1.12 -2.93 8.18
C GLY A 113 1.42 -1.63 8.94
N PHE A 114 0.46 -0.73 8.93
CA PHE A 114 0.48 0.58 9.58
C PHE A 114 -0.78 0.79 10.40
N ILE A 115 -0.66 1.57 11.46
CA ILE A 115 -1.79 2.11 12.20
C ILE A 115 -2.01 3.54 11.74
N ILE A 116 -3.20 3.79 11.20
CA ILE A 116 -3.68 5.08 10.75
C ILE A 116 -4.63 5.63 11.81
N THR A 117 -4.29 6.79 12.37
CA THR A 117 -5.16 7.49 13.31
C THR A 117 -6.03 8.47 12.54
N THR A 118 -7.33 8.42 12.80
CA THR A 118 -8.34 9.34 12.24
C THR A 118 -9.12 9.98 13.38
N THR A 119 -9.92 11.01 13.07
CA THR A 119 -10.87 11.61 14.02
C THR A 119 -11.89 10.60 14.57
N GLY A 120 -12.21 9.55 13.79
CA GLY A 120 -13.19 8.53 14.14
C GLY A 120 -12.62 7.36 14.95
N GLY A 121 -11.30 7.25 15.06
CA GLY A 121 -10.60 6.14 15.71
C GLY A 121 -9.44 5.61 14.87
N GLU A 122 -8.85 4.50 15.32
CA GLU A 122 -7.69 3.89 14.67
C GLU A 122 -8.09 2.80 13.67
N LEU A 123 -7.44 2.84 12.51
CA LEU A 123 -7.51 1.85 11.46
C LEU A 123 -6.16 1.16 11.33
N THR A 124 -6.20 -0.11 10.99
CA THR A 124 -5.02 -0.82 10.48
C THR A 124 -5.10 -0.85 8.96
N ALA A 125 -4.02 -0.44 8.30
CA ALA A 125 -3.87 -0.51 6.85
C ALA A 125 -2.61 -1.28 6.49
N THR A 126 -2.68 -2.10 5.45
CA THR A 126 -1.54 -2.85 4.92
C THR A 126 -1.33 -2.47 3.46
N PHE A 127 -0.09 -2.15 3.10
CA PHE A 127 0.34 -1.80 1.75
C PHE A 127 1.44 -2.77 1.28
N PRO A 128 1.66 -2.96 -0.03
CA PRO A 128 2.78 -3.75 -0.53
C PRO A 128 4.11 -3.21 0.00
N THR A 129 4.96 -4.11 0.51
CA THR A 129 6.23 -3.73 1.16
C THR A 129 7.11 -2.82 0.28
N VAL A 130 7.06 -3.03 -1.04
CA VAL A 130 7.83 -2.29 -2.04
C VAL A 130 7.55 -0.79 -2.01
N VAL A 131 6.30 -0.40 -1.73
CA VAL A 131 5.82 1.00 -1.80
C VAL A 131 5.35 1.53 -0.44
N ALA A 132 5.39 0.69 0.59
CA ALA A 132 4.85 0.97 1.92
C ALA A 132 5.43 2.24 2.55
N THR A 133 6.76 2.42 2.47
CA THR A 133 7.44 3.59 3.04
C THR A 133 7.03 4.87 2.32
N GLU A 134 7.02 4.85 0.99
CA GLU A 134 6.67 6.02 0.16
C GLU A 134 5.21 6.46 0.39
N VAL A 135 4.30 5.49 0.55
CA VAL A 135 2.90 5.75 0.93
C VAL A 135 2.80 6.35 2.33
N ALA A 136 3.54 5.82 3.30
CA ALA A 136 3.52 6.35 4.67
C ALA A 136 4.07 7.78 4.72
N ASP A 137 5.12 8.08 3.97
CA ASP A 137 5.68 9.41 3.84
C ASP A 137 4.68 10.38 3.20
N LEU A 138 4.00 9.96 2.12
CA LEU A 138 2.94 10.77 1.52
C LEU A 138 1.79 11.05 2.49
N LEU A 139 1.30 10.03 3.21
CA LEU A 139 0.21 10.20 4.17
C LEU A 139 0.61 11.06 5.38
N SER A 140 1.87 11.00 5.80
CA SER A 140 2.39 11.83 6.88
C SER A 140 2.75 13.26 6.45
N SER A 141 2.95 13.52 5.16
CA SER A 141 3.31 14.83 4.59
C SER A 141 2.18 15.87 4.56
N ALA A 142 1.02 15.58 5.14
CA ALA A 142 -0.05 16.56 5.26
C ALA A 142 0.44 17.82 6.00
N PRO A 143 0.07 19.04 5.58
CA PRO A 143 0.37 20.23 6.37
C PRO A 143 -0.28 20.06 7.74
N ARG A 144 0.54 20.02 8.79
CA ARG A 144 0.03 20.15 10.15
C ARG A 144 -0.74 21.46 10.19
N ALA A 145 -1.97 21.43 10.67
CA ALA A 145 -2.78 22.64 10.89
C ALA A 145 -2.10 23.67 11.85
N ALA A 146 -0.93 23.35 12.41
CA ALA A 146 -0.09 24.27 13.17
C ALA A 146 0.59 25.35 12.31
N ASP A 147 0.80 25.14 11.01
CA ASP A 147 1.51 26.12 10.16
C ASP A 147 0.59 27.20 9.55
N ALA A 148 -0.73 27.11 9.79
CA ALA A 148 -1.71 28.09 9.31
C ALA A 148 -2.07 29.17 10.34
N ALA A 149 -1.47 29.14 11.54
CA ALA A 149 -1.76 30.09 12.62
C ALA A 149 -0.65 31.14 12.83
N GLU A 150 0.43 31.11 12.05
CA GLU A 150 1.49 32.13 12.04
C GLU A 150 1.60 32.77 10.65
N ASN A 151 0.63 33.60 10.28
CA ASN A 151 0.81 34.70 9.32
C ASN A 151 -0.25 35.78 9.52
#